data_AF-A0AAP8HTI1-F1
#
_entry.id   AF-A0AAP8HTI1-F1
#
_cell.length_a   1.000
_cell.length_b   1.000
_cell.length_c   1.000
_cell.angle_alpha   90.00
_cell.angle_beta   90.00
_cell.angle_gamma   90.00
#
_symmetry.space_group_name_H-M   'P 1'
#
loop_
_entity.id
_entity.type
_entity.pdbx_description
1 polymer ?
#
loop_
_entity_poly.entity_id
_entity_poly.type
_entity_poly.pdbx_seq_one_letter_code
_entity_poly.pdbx_strand_id
1 'polypeptide(L)'
;YLVVCGQLALSEPAFALPFGPRPEVFIPLMLVIGVFCSWLGALCWNEASQRLPTVLVGPLIVFEILAGLAYTFLLRQAWPPLLTLAGIVCLIAGVVYAMRIKPQPVV
;
A
#
# COMPACT_ATOMS: atom_id res chain seq x y z
N TYR A 1 13.88 -19.49 -4.40
CA TYR A 1 14.43 -18.43 -5.28
C TYR A 1 15.32 -19.04 -6.36
N LEU A 2 16.44 -19.69 -6.02
CA LEU A 2 17.37 -20.30 -7.00
C LEU A 2 16.72 -21.32 -7.95
N VAL A 3 15.83 -22.18 -7.45
CA VAL A 3 15.10 -23.18 -8.26
C VAL A 3 14.17 -22.52 -9.28
N VAL A 4 13.50 -21.43 -8.90
CA VAL A 4 12.60 -20.66 -9.77
C VAL A 4 13.42 -19.94 -10.85
N CYS A 5 14.58 -19.38 -10.50
CA CYS A 5 15.50 -18.78 -11.47
C CYS A 5 16.01 -19.80 -12.49
N GLY A 6 16.34 -21.02 -12.06
CA GLY A 6 16.76 -22.10 -12.95
C GLY A 6 15.67 -22.51 -13.94
N GLN A 7 14.42 -22.64 -13.48
CA GLN A 7 13.29 -23.01 -14.33
C GLN A 7 12.93 -21.90 -15.35
N LEU A 8 13.03 -20.63 -14.96
CA LEU A 8 12.76 -19.49 -15.83
C LEU A 8 13.85 -19.31 -16.90
N ALA A 9 15.12 -19.53 -16.56
CA ALA A 9 16.24 -19.47 -17.50
C ALA A 9 16.14 -20.51 -18.63
N LEU A 10 15.53 -21.67 -18.34
CA LEU A 10 15.30 -22.72 -19.34
C LEU A 10 14.06 -22.45 -20.22
N SER A 11 13.10 -21.66 -19.73
CA SER A 11 11.80 -21.45 -20.39
C SER A 11 11.73 -20.17 -21.22
N GLU A 12 12.44 -19.09 -20.82
CA GLU A 12 12.46 -17.81 -21.54
C GLU A 12 13.87 -17.18 -21.56
N PRO A 13 14.65 -17.37 -22.64
CA PRO A 13 16.03 -16.86 -22.73
C PRO A 13 16.13 -15.32 -22.84
N ALA A 14 14.99 -14.62 -22.96
CA ALA A 14 14.92 -13.15 -22.98
C ALA A 14 14.74 -12.53 -21.57
N PHE A 15 14.55 -13.34 -20.52
CA PHE A 15 14.40 -12.84 -19.17
C PHE A 15 15.77 -12.80 -18.47
N ALA A 16 16.43 -11.64 -18.52
CA ALA A 16 17.70 -11.41 -17.83
C ALA A 16 17.52 -11.46 -16.30
N LEU A 17 17.74 -12.64 -15.73
CA LEU A 17 17.77 -12.87 -14.28
C LEU A 17 19.11 -12.39 -13.71
N PRO A 18 19.18 -11.78 -12.51
CA PRO A 18 18.19 -11.78 -11.41
C PRO A 18 17.35 -10.49 -11.27
N PHE A 19 17.64 -9.43 -12.03
CA PHE A 19 17.06 -8.09 -11.83
C PHE A 19 16.10 -7.64 -12.96
N GLY A 20 15.74 -8.54 -13.87
CA GLY A 20 14.86 -8.27 -15.00
C GLY A 20 15.56 -7.52 -16.15
N PRO A 21 14.81 -7.14 -17.20
CA PRO A 21 15.37 -6.56 -18.43
C PRO A 21 15.97 -5.15 -18.28
N ARG A 22 15.74 -4.46 -17.14
CA ARG A 22 16.22 -3.10 -16.84
C ARG A 22 16.70 -2.99 -15.39
N PRO A 23 17.81 -3.65 -15.04
CA PRO A 23 18.33 -3.67 -13.67
C PRO A 23 18.67 -2.27 -13.15
N GLU A 24 19.10 -1.35 -14.02
CA GLU A 24 19.47 0.02 -13.62
C GLU A 24 18.30 0.85 -13.07
N VAL A 25 17.05 0.54 -13.43
CA VAL A 25 15.87 1.25 -12.91
C VAL A 25 15.28 0.53 -11.70
N PHE A 26 15.31 -0.81 -11.71
CA PHE A 26 14.69 -1.62 -10.67
C PHE A 26 15.37 -1.45 -9.30
N ILE A 27 16.70 -1.50 -9.26
CA ILE A 27 17.48 -1.39 -8.02
C ILE A 27 17.26 -0.04 -7.31
N PRO A 28 17.43 1.12 -7.98
CA PRO A 28 17.19 2.40 -7.32
C PRO A 28 15.72 2.60 -6.96
N LEU A 29 14.78 2.13 -7.79
CA LEU A 29 13.35 2.22 -7.46
C LEU A 29 13.00 1.43 -6.20
N MET A 30 13.52 0.20 -6.06
CA MET A 30 13.31 -0.62 -4.86
C MET A 30 13.96 0.01 -3.62
N LEU A 31 15.15 0.60 -3.76
CA LEU A 31 15.82 1.28 -2.66
C LEU A 31 15.05 2.52 -2.24
N VAL A 32 14.59 3.34 -3.20
CA VAL A 32 13.76 4.52 -2.94
C VAL A 32 12.46 4.12 -2.26
N ILE A 33 11.68 3.19 -2.83
CA ILE A 33 10.42 2.77 -2.21
C ILE A 33 10.66 2.15 -0.84
N GLY A 34 11.71 1.35 -0.67
CA GLY A 34 12.08 0.75 0.61
C GLY A 34 12.39 1.79 1.68
N VAL A 35 13.25 2.77 1.38
CA VAL A 35 13.61 3.86 2.30
C VAL A 35 12.41 4.76 2.61
N PHE A 36 11.65 5.16 1.59
CA PHE A 36 10.48 6.02 1.79
C PHE A 36 9.37 5.30 2.58
N CYS A 37 9.04 4.06 2.22
CA CYS A 37 7.97 3.32 2.88
C CYS A 37 8.33 2.96 4.32
N SER A 38 9.60 2.58 4.59
CA SER A 38 10.03 2.24 5.95
C SER A 38 10.27 3.46 6.83
N TRP A 39 11.12 4.40 6.40
CA TRP A 39 11.53 5.51 7.24
C TRP A 39 10.47 6.62 7.23
N LEU A 40 10.11 7.14 6.05
CA LEU A 40 9.15 8.24 5.97
C LEU A 40 7.76 7.79 6.45
N GLY A 41 7.34 6.58 6.07
CA GLY A 41 6.10 5.97 6.56
C GLY A 41 6.08 5.87 8.09
N ALA A 42 7.13 5.33 8.70
CA ALA A 42 7.22 5.20 10.15
C ALA A 42 7.28 6.57 10.87
N LEU A 43 7.98 7.56 10.33
CA LEU A 43 8.03 8.92 10.90
C LEU A 43 6.65 9.59 10.88
N CYS A 44 5.97 9.57 9.73
CA CYS A 44 4.63 10.14 9.60
C CYS A 44 3.63 9.42 10.51
N TRP A 45 3.75 8.10 10.65
CA TRP A 45 2.94 7.31 11.55
C TRP A 45 3.21 7.64 13.03
N ASN A 46 4.48 7.83 13.39
CA ASN A 46 4.87 8.19 14.75
C ASN A 46 4.37 9.59 15.14
N GLU A 47 4.45 10.56 14.23
CA GLU A 47 3.88 11.90 14.43
C GLU A 47 2.35 11.87 14.52
N ALA A 48 1.69 11.10 13.65
CA ALA A 48 0.23 10.95 13.69
C ALA A 48 -0.24 10.28 14.99
N SER A 49 0.46 9.24 15.45
CA SER A 49 0.15 8.51 16.69
C SER A 49 0.32 9.36 17.95
N GLN A 50 1.21 10.35 17.92
CA GLN A 50 1.38 11.30 19.04
C GLN A 50 0.32 12.40 19.05
N ARG A 51 -0.23 12.77 17.89
CA ARG A 51 -1.18 13.88 17.74
C ARG A 51 -2.64 13.45 17.81
N LEU A 52 -2.94 12.17 17.55
CA LEU A 52 -4.29 11.61 17.59
C LEU A 52 -4.48 10.62 18.75
N PRO A 53 -5.67 10.57 19.35
CA PRO A 53 -6.05 9.47 20.25
C PRO A 53 -5.88 8.13 19.54
N THR A 54 -5.30 7.14 20.22
CA THR A 54 -5.08 5.78 19.69
C THR A 54 -6.36 5.12 19.13
N VAL A 55 -7.53 5.51 19.63
CA VAL A 55 -8.86 5.08 19.14
C VAL A 55 -9.13 5.51 17.69
N LEU A 56 -8.56 6.62 17.24
CA LEU A 56 -8.73 7.16 15.88
C LEU A 56 -7.59 6.74 14.92
N VAL A 57 -6.47 6.26 15.46
CA VAL A 57 -5.30 5.84 14.67
C VAL A 57 -5.55 4.54 13.91
N GLY A 58 -6.24 3.56 14.53
CA GLY A 58 -6.57 2.28 13.88
C GLY A 58 -7.39 2.43 12.59
N PRO A 59 -8.52 3.17 12.61
CA PRO A 59 -9.30 3.47 11.40
C PRO A 59 -8.52 4.22 10.31
N LEU A 60 -7.45 4.94 10.67
CA LEU A 60 -6.66 5.74 9.73
C LEU A 60 -5.92 4.86 8.71
N ILE A 61 -5.56 3.62 9.07
CA ILE A 61 -4.89 2.66 8.16
C ILE A 61 -5.75 2.37 6.92
N VAL A 62 -7.07 2.45 7.03
CA VAL A 62 -7.97 2.24 5.89
C VAL A 62 -7.72 3.26 4.77
N PHE A 63 -7.28 4.49 5.12
CA PHE A 63 -6.90 5.48 4.12
C PHE A 63 -5.70 5.06 3.27
N GLU A 64 -4.76 4.30 3.81
CA GLU A 64 -3.63 3.75 3.06
C GLU A 64 -4.13 2.79 1.95
N ILE A 65 -5.07 1.91 2.31
CA ILE A 65 -5.68 0.97 1.37
C ILE A 65 -6.49 1.72 0.30
N LEU A 66 -7.28 2.72 0.70
CA LEU A 66 -8.04 3.55 -0.24
C LEU A 66 -7.13 4.30 -1.22
N ALA A 67 -6.02 4.85 -0.73
CA ALA A 67 -5.03 5.53 -1.57
C ALA A 67 -4.35 4.56 -2.55
N GLY A 68 -4.01 3.34 -2.10
CA GLY A 68 -3.47 2.29 -2.97
C GLY A 68 -4.45 1.88 -4.07
N LEU A 69 -5.73 1.66 -3.72
CA LEU A 69 -6.79 1.39 -4.69
C LEU A 69 -6.92 2.53 -5.70
N ALA A 70 -7.03 3.77 -5.23
CA ALA A 70 -7.13 4.95 -6.08
C ALA A 70 -5.93 5.07 -7.04
N TYR A 71 -4.70 4.88 -6.55
CA TYR A 71 -3.48 4.90 -7.36
C TYR A 71 -3.51 3.82 -8.44
N THR A 72 -3.90 2.59 -8.10
CA THR A 72 -3.95 1.49 -9.08
C THR A 72 -4.96 1.74 -10.18
N PHE A 73 -6.13 2.32 -9.87
CA PHE A 73 -7.14 2.66 -10.86
C PHE A 73 -6.76 3.86 -11.72
N LEU A 74 -6.10 4.86 -11.12
CA LEU A 74 -5.57 6.00 -11.86
C LEU A 74 -4.48 5.56 -12.84
N LEU A 75 -3.55 4.71 -12.39
CA LEU A 75 -2.48 4.18 -13.22
C LEU A 75 -2.99 3.29 -14.36
N ARG A 76 -4.03 2.48 -14.10
CA ARG A 76 -4.64 1.60 -15.11
C ARG A 76 -5.61 2.35 -16.05
N GLN A 77 -5.97 3.60 -15.76
CA GLN A 77 -7.02 4.36 -16.47
C GLN A 77 -8.31 3.53 -16.69
N ALA A 78 -8.56 2.58 -15.79
CA ALA A 78 -9.62 1.60 -15.93
C ALA A 78 -10.65 1.81 -14.82
N TRP A 79 -11.92 1.71 -15.18
CA TRP A 79 -12.99 1.82 -14.21
C TRP A 79 -12.97 0.62 -13.25
N PRO A 80 -13.11 0.85 -11.93
CA PRO A 80 -13.17 -0.23 -10.97
C PRO A 80 -14.30 -1.20 -11.30
N PRO A 81 -14.08 -2.53 -11.20
CA PRO A 81 -15.17 -3.49 -11.26
C PRO A 81 -16.21 -3.16 -10.18
N LEU A 82 -17.49 -3.42 -10.45
CA LEU A 82 -18.59 -3.13 -9.51
C LEU A 82 -18.34 -3.71 -8.10
N LEU A 83 -17.71 -4.89 -8.02
CA LEU A 83 -17.36 -5.53 -6.75
C LEU A 83 -16.34 -4.72 -5.95
N THR A 84 -15.32 -4.16 -6.61
CA THR A 84 -14.32 -3.30 -5.97
C THR A 84 -14.93 -1.97 -5.53
N LEU A 85 -15.86 -1.44 -6.32
CA LEU A 85 -16.58 -0.21 -6.00
C LEU A 85 -17.46 -0.39 -4.75
N ALA A 86 -18.15 -1.53 -4.64
CA ALA A 86 -18.88 -1.89 -3.42
C ALA A 86 -17.94 -2.01 -2.19
N GLY A 87 -16.76 -2.61 -2.37
CA GLY A 87 -15.73 -2.68 -1.33
C GLY A 87 -15.25 -1.30 -0.89
N ILE A 88 -14.97 -0.40 -1.84
CA ILE A 88 -14.57 1.00 -1.56
C ILE A 88 -15.66 1.72 -0.76
N VAL A 89 -16.93 1.62 -1.18
CA VAL A 89 -18.05 2.24 -0.47
C VAL A 89 -18.19 1.69 0.95
N CYS A 90 -18.05 0.38 1.14
CA CYS A 90 -18.09 -0.26 2.45
C CYS A 90 -16.96 0.22 3.37
N LEU A 91 -15.72 0.32 2.83
CA LEU A 91 -14.58 0.85 3.56
C LEU A 91 -14.80 2.32 3.98
N ILE A 92 -15.28 3.16 3.06
CA ILE A 92 -15.59 4.57 3.36
C ILE A 92 -16.67 4.65 4.45
N ALA A 93 -17.73 3.85 4.35
CA ALA A 93 -18.79 3.81 5.36
C ALA A 93 -18.25 3.38 6.73
N GLY A 94 -17.37 2.37 6.77
CA GLY A 94 -16.69 1.92 7.98
C GLY A 94 -15.84 3.01 8.64
N VAL A 95 -15.07 3.76 7.85
CA VAL A 95 -14.26 4.88 8.35
C VAL A 95 -15.15 6.00 8.89
N VAL A 96 -16.21 6.38 8.17
CA VAL A 96 -17.15 7.42 8.63
C VAL A 96 -17.81 6.99 9.94
N TYR A 97 -18.20 5.73 10.08
CA TYR A 97 -18.76 5.20 11.32
C TYR A 97 -17.74 5.21 12.47
N ALA A 98 -16.51 4.75 12.22
CA ALA A 98 -15.45 4.73 13.23
C ALA A 98 -15.09 6.15 13.72
N MET A 99 -15.03 7.12 12.82
CA MET A 99 -14.78 8.53 13.16
C MET A 99 -15.94 9.20 13.92
N ARG A 100 -17.16 8.65 13.84
CA ARG A 100 -18.34 9.14 14.59
C ARG A 100 -18.34 8.68 16.04
N ILE A 101 -17.57 7.65 16.39
CA ILE A 101 -17.45 7.16 17.76
C ILE A 101 -16.62 8.19 18.54
N LYS A 102 -17.30 9.02 19.34
CA LYS A 102 -16.63 9.96 20.24
C LYS A 102 -15.87 9.15 21.29
N PRO A 103 -14.53 9.31 21.42
CA PRO A 103 -13.80 8.70 22.52
C PRO A 103 -14.31 9.31 23.83
N GLN A 104 -14.87 8.49 24.72
CA GLN A 104 -15.08 8.93 26.10
C GLN A 104 -13.70 9.04 26.75
N PRO A 105 -13.38 10.16 27.43
CA PRO A 105 -12.14 10.26 28.16
C PRO A 105 -12.12 9.19 29.26
N VAL A 106 -11.11 8.31 29.20
CA VAL A 106 -10.85 7.37 30.30
C VAL A 106 -10.27 8.21 31.43
N VAL A 107 -11.10 8.43 32.45
CA VAL A 107 -10.79 9.19 33.67
C VAL A 107 -9.78 8.43 34.52
#